data_AF-A0A7S0KLE6-F1
#
_entry.id   AF-A0A7S0KLE6-F1
#
_cell.length_a   1.000
_cell.length_b   1.000
_cell.length_c   1.000
_cell.angle_alpha   90.00
_cell.angle_beta   90.00
_cell.angle_gamma   90.00
#
_symmetry.space_group_name_H-M   'P 1'
#
loop_
_entity.id
_entity.type
_entity.pdbx_description
1 polymer ?
#
loop_
_entity_poly.entity_id
_entity_poly.type
_entity_poly.pdbx_seq_one_letter_code
_entity_poly.pdbx_strand_id
1 'polypeptide(L)'
;ITFDMLMPPESSEKQILDVTFSKRGKFNAILFWYDLTLIDDITLSTNPMRDENLPSSMRAAIQFMPGQIAVNDGIVLPVTCAHNTVGIHFSVEDAEYDHVSKRDAS
;
A
#
# COMPACT_ATOMS: atom_id res chain seq x y z
N ILE A 1 -6.25 4.77 -3.27
CA ILE A 1 -7.66 4.31 -3.34
C ILE A 1 -8.43 4.92 -2.19
N THR A 2 -9.54 5.57 -2.49
CA THR A 2 -10.46 6.16 -1.51
C THR A 2 -11.77 5.39 -1.59
N PHE A 3 -12.33 5.00 -0.44
CA PHE A 3 -13.60 4.31 -0.36
C PHE A 3 -14.67 5.24 0.20
N ASP A 4 -15.74 5.45 -0.56
CA ASP A 4 -16.94 6.12 -0.06
C ASP A 4 -17.93 5.06 0.45
N MET A 5 -18.12 5.02 1.77
CA MET A 5 -19.01 4.06 2.42
C MET A 5 -20.50 4.40 2.21
N LEU A 6 -20.82 5.62 1.75
CA LEU A 6 -22.17 6.02 1.37
C LEU A 6 -22.46 5.71 -0.10
N MET A 7 -21.43 5.51 -0.91
CA MET A 7 -21.52 5.18 -2.33
C MET A 7 -20.59 4.00 -2.65
N PRO A 8 -20.96 2.77 -2.25
CA PRO A 8 -20.10 1.61 -2.45
C PRO A 8 -19.89 1.34 -3.95
N PRO A 9 -18.66 0.96 -4.36
CA PRO A 9 -18.37 0.65 -5.75
C PRO A 9 -19.08 -0.63 -6.19
N GLU A 10 -19.49 -0.70 -7.45
CA GLU A 10 -20.17 -1.88 -8.01
C GLU A 10 -19.20 -3.04 -8.31
N SER A 11 -17.89 -2.77 -8.36
CA SER A 11 -16.89 -3.79 -8.67
C SER A 11 -15.54 -3.51 -8.02
N SER A 12 -14.64 -4.50 -8.11
CA SER A 12 -13.25 -4.39 -7.69
C SER A 12 -12.48 -3.54 -8.68
N GLU A 13 -11.64 -2.62 -8.20
CA GLU A 13 -10.89 -1.70 -9.04
C GLU A 13 -9.37 -1.89 -8.92
N LYS A 14 -8.68 -1.42 -9.95
CA LYS A 14 -7.23 -1.28 -9.98
C LYS A 14 -6.88 0.19 -10.25
N GLN A 15 -5.96 0.71 -9.46
CA GLN A 15 -5.41 2.06 -9.62
C GLN A 15 -3.91 1.97 -9.80
N ILE A 16 -3.37 2.68 -10.78
CA ILE A 16 -1.91 2.85 -10.94
C ILE A 16 -1.49 4.10 -10.17
N LEU A 17 -0.49 3.95 -9.31
CA LEU A 17 0.09 5.01 -8.49
C LEU A 17 1.53 5.24 -8.94
N ASP A 18 1.83 6.45 -9.40
CA ASP A 18 3.19 6.84 -9.78
C ASP A 18 4.01 7.17 -8.53
N VAL A 19 4.82 6.21 -8.09
CA VAL A 19 5.64 6.34 -6.88
C VAL A 19 7.02 6.87 -7.24
N THR A 20 7.30 8.11 -6.84
CA THR A 20 8.62 8.74 -7.02
C THR A 20 9.54 8.42 -5.86
N PHE A 21 10.73 7.91 -6.14
CA PHE A 21 11.77 7.65 -5.13
C PHE A 21 12.76 8.81 -5.10
N SER A 22 13.02 9.35 -3.90
CA SER A 22 13.93 10.49 -3.67
C SER A 22 15.34 10.09 -3.23
N LYS A 23 15.61 8.79 -3.15
CA LYS A 23 16.89 8.24 -2.70
C LYS A 23 17.19 6.95 -3.41
N ARG A 24 18.47 6.72 -3.71
CA ARG A 24 18.97 5.42 -4.15
C ARG A 24 18.76 4.38 -3.06
N GLY A 25 18.26 3.21 -3.42
CA GLY A 25 18.01 2.14 -2.45
C GLY A 25 17.43 0.87 -3.07
N LYS A 26 16.82 0.06 -2.21
CA LYS A 26 16.14 -1.18 -2.57
C LYS A 26 14.69 -1.11 -2.12
N PHE A 27 13.77 -1.11 -3.06
CA PHE A 27 12.34 -1.13 -2.80
C PHE A 27 11.87 -2.59 -2.70
N ASN A 28 11.37 -3.00 -1.54
CA ASN A 28 11.01 -4.40 -1.28
C ASN A 28 9.70 -4.57 -0.49
N ALA A 29 9.08 -3.48 -0.04
CA ALA A 29 7.85 -3.54 0.72
C ALA A 29 7.09 -2.21 0.63
N ILE A 30 5.76 -2.30 0.75
CA ILE A 30 4.86 -1.16 0.87
C ILE A 30 4.22 -1.21 2.25
N LEU A 31 4.44 -0.14 3.03
CA LEU A 31 3.70 0.13 4.24
C LEU A 31 2.44 0.93 3.87
N PHE A 32 1.28 0.46 4.29
CA PHE A 32 0.01 1.12 4.03
C PHE A 32 -0.87 1.13 5.29
N TRP A 33 -1.72 2.12 5.36
CA TRP A 33 -2.66 2.36 6.46
C TRP A 33 -3.93 3.00 5.88
N TYR A 34 -4.88 3.30 6.75
CA TYR A 34 -6.08 4.04 6.38
C TYR A 34 -6.32 5.22 7.32
N ASP A 35 -6.99 6.23 6.78
CA ASP A 35 -7.67 7.28 7.52
C ASP A 35 -9.17 7.11 7.26
N LEU A 36 -9.95 6.95 8.33
CA LEU A 36 -11.39 6.75 8.28
C LEU A 36 -12.09 7.98 8.87
N THR A 37 -12.87 8.67 8.05
CA THR A 37 -13.75 9.75 8.53
C THR A 37 -15.02 9.12 9.08
N LEU A 38 -15.30 9.33 10.38
CA LEU A 38 -16.47 8.77 11.05
C LEU A 38 -17.69 9.67 10.86
N ILE A 39 -17.54 10.94 11.22
CA ILE A 39 -18.55 12.00 11.05
C ILE A 39 -17.83 13.34 11.12
N ASP A 40 -18.24 14.29 10.28
CA ASP A 40 -17.68 15.64 10.21
C ASP A 40 -16.13 15.65 10.20
N ASP A 41 -15.50 16.18 11.25
CA ASP A 41 -14.05 16.29 11.42
C ASP A 41 -13.43 15.15 12.26
N ILE A 42 -14.24 14.19 12.72
CA ILE A 42 -13.78 13.06 13.53
C ILE A 42 -13.16 12.00 12.61
N THR A 43 -11.84 11.87 12.68
CA THR A 43 -11.07 10.88 11.90
C THR A 43 -10.39 9.86 12.81
N LEU A 44 -10.46 8.58 12.43
CA LEU A 44 -9.63 7.51 12.96
C LEU A 44 -8.48 7.24 11.98
N SER A 45 -7.23 7.33 12.44
CA SER A 45 -6.06 7.02 11.61
C SER A 45 -5.39 5.74 12.10
N THR A 46 -4.84 4.93 11.19
CA THR A 46 -3.89 3.85 11.53
C THR A 46 -2.45 4.17 11.11
N ASN A 47 -2.19 5.43 10.77
CA ASN A 47 -0.89 5.90 10.34
C ASN A 47 0.14 5.71 11.47
N PRO A 48 1.22 4.93 11.25
CA PRO A 48 2.20 4.65 12.29
C PRO A 48 3.09 5.85 12.64
N MET A 49 3.02 6.93 11.85
CA MET A 49 3.73 8.19 12.11
C MET A 49 2.91 9.15 12.96
N ARG A 50 1.64 8.85 13.23
CA ARG A 50 0.83 9.61 14.19
C ARG A 50 0.98 9.01 15.58
N ASP A 51 1.09 9.90 16.57
CA ASP A 51 1.24 9.54 17.98
C ASP A 51 -0.15 9.34 18.60
N GLU A 52 -0.76 8.18 18.34
CA GLU A 52 -2.12 7.87 18.78
C GLU A 52 -2.18 6.55 19.56
N ASN A 53 -2.89 6.57 20.69
CA ASN A 53 -3.19 5.42 21.56
C ASN A 53 -4.20 4.45 20.91
N LEU A 54 -3.90 3.98 19.70
CA LEU A 54 -4.74 3.03 18.99
C LEU A 54 -4.67 1.64 19.65
N PRO A 55 -5.78 0.90 19.68
CA PRO A 55 -5.77 -0.50 20.07
C PRO A 55 -4.73 -1.29 19.29
N SER A 56 -4.14 -2.31 19.92
CA SER A 56 -3.16 -3.18 19.26
C SER A 56 -3.71 -3.92 18.03
N SER A 57 -5.03 -4.06 17.94
CA SER A 57 -5.74 -4.63 16.79
C SER A 57 -5.84 -3.70 15.58
N MET A 58 -5.49 -2.43 15.71
CA MET A 58 -5.60 -1.42 14.65
C MET A 58 -4.21 -0.85 14.34
N ARG A 59 -3.52 -1.49 13.39
CA ARG A 59 -2.16 -1.13 12.98
C ARG A 59 -2.07 -1.01 11.46
N ALA A 60 -1.06 -0.28 11.01
CA ALA A 60 -0.64 -0.30 9.63
C ALA A 60 -0.25 -1.73 9.20
N ALA A 61 -0.36 -1.98 7.91
CA ALA A 61 -0.01 -3.24 7.28
C ALA A 61 1.19 -3.07 6.35
N ILE A 62 1.97 -4.13 6.19
CA ILE A 62 3.09 -4.18 5.27
C ILE A 62 2.89 -5.30 4.26
N GLN A 63 3.05 -4.99 2.98
CA GLN A 63 3.13 -5.99 1.93
C GLN A 63 4.55 -6.04 1.38
N PHE A 64 5.18 -7.21 1.44
CA PHE A 64 6.46 -7.44 0.77
C PHE A 64 6.25 -7.64 -0.73
N MET A 65 7.17 -7.09 -1.52
CA MET A 65 7.26 -7.35 -2.95
C MET A 65 7.90 -8.72 -3.18
N PRO A 66 7.69 -9.37 -4.35
CA PRO A 66 8.29 -10.66 -4.67
C PRO A 66 9.81 -10.70 -4.49
N GLY A 67 10.49 -9.58 -4.74
CA GLY A 67 11.92 -9.40 -4.47
C GLY A 67 12.25 -7.94 -4.20
N GLN A 68 13.53 -7.59 -4.33
CA GLN A 68 14.03 -6.23 -4.18
C GLN A 68 14.14 -5.57 -5.56
N ILE A 69 13.59 -4.37 -5.71
CA ILE A 69 13.73 -3.56 -6.93
C ILE A 69 14.80 -2.50 -6.64
N ALA A 70 15.85 -2.44 -7.45
CA ALA A 70 16.85 -1.38 -7.35
C ALA A 70 16.23 -0.04 -7.81
N VAL A 71 16.29 0.98 -6.95
CA VAL A 71 15.74 2.31 -7.25
C VAL A 71 16.83 3.37 -7.13
N ASN A 72 16.76 4.38 -7.99
CA ASN A 72 17.63 5.55 -7.99
C ASN A 72 16.84 6.81 -7.60
N ASP A 73 17.54 7.87 -7.24
CA ASP A 73 16.90 9.16 -7.00
C ASP A 73 16.21 9.67 -8.29
N GLY A 74 14.98 10.15 -8.16
CA GLY A 74 14.14 10.64 -9.25
C GLY A 74 13.44 9.55 -10.07
N ILE A 75 13.65 8.25 -9.82
CA ILE A 75 12.92 7.21 -10.55
C ILE A 75 11.45 7.19 -10.12
N VAL A 76 10.56 6.94 -11.08
CA VAL A 76 9.13 6.76 -10.87
C VAL A 76 8.77 5.33 -11.23
N LEU A 77 8.14 4.60 -10.31
CA LEU A 77 7.62 3.27 -10.57
C LEU A 77 6.08 3.29 -10.59
N PRO A 78 5.44 2.70 -11.61
CA PRO A 78 3.99 2.55 -11.66
C PRO A 78 3.57 1.39 -10.75
N VAL A 79 3.14 1.71 -9.54
CA VAL A 79 2.65 0.73 -8.57
C VAL A 79 1.16 0.52 -8.79
N THR A 80 0.78 -0.67 -9.23
CA THR A 80 -0.62 -1.08 -9.30
C THR A 80 -1.11 -1.43 -7.90
N CYS A 81 -2.11 -0.69 -7.43
CA CYS A 81 -2.90 -1.01 -6.24
C CYS A 81 -4.23 -1.60 -6.69
N ALA A 82 -4.47 -2.87 -6.38
CA ALA A 82 -5.71 -3.57 -6.64
C ALA A 82 -6.42 -3.87 -5.33
N HIS A 83 -7.74 -3.86 -5.32
CA HIS A 83 -8.50 -4.35 -4.18
C HIS A 83 -9.60 -5.30 -4.64
N ASN A 84 -10.08 -6.12 -3.72
CA ASN A 84 -11.32 -6.85 -3.85
C ASN A 84 -12.18 -6.63 -2.59
N THR A 85 -13.14 -7.52 -2.33
CA THR A 85 -14.03 -7.42 -1.16
C THR A 85 -13.33 -7.67 0.18
N VAL A 86 -12.14 -8.28 0.18
CA VAL A 86 -11.47 -8.76 1.41
C VAL A 86 -10.06 -8.22 1.61
N GLY A 87 -9.45 -7.61 0.60
CA GLY A 87 -8.06 -7.19 0.71
C GLY A 87 -7.59 -6.23 -0.38
N ILE A 88 -6.41 -5.67 -0.11
CA ILE A 88 -5.66 -4.80 -1.00
C ILE A 88 -4.36 -5.51 -1.37
N HIS A 89 -3.97 -5.39 -2.63
CA HIS A 89 -2.73 -5.95 -3.17
C HIS A 89 -1.97 -4.91 -3.98
N PHE A 90 -0.66 -4.86 -3.80
CA PHE A 90 0.23 -4.00 -4.56
C PHE A 90 1.16 -4.81 -5.47
N SER A 91 1.38 -4.35 -6.69
CA SER A 91 2.29 -5.00 -7.65
C SER A 91 2.94 -3.98 -8.57
N VAL A 92 4.06 -4.37 -9.19
CA VAL A 92 4.70 -3.63 -10.28
C VAL A 92 4.86 -4.62 -11.44
N GLU A 93 4.08 -4.46 -12.52
CA GLU A 93 3.90 -5.51 -13.54
C GLU A 93 5.20 -5.86 -14.29
N ASP A 94 6.05 -4.87 -14.55
CA ASP A 94 7.32 -5.04 -15.28
C ASP A 94 8.56 -4.80 -14.41
N ALA A 95 8.46 -5.08 -13.10
CA ALA A 95 9.59 -4.88 -12.19
C ALA A 95 10.71 -5.92 -12.39
N GLU A 96 11.94 -5.41 -12.49
CA GLU A 96 13.14 -6.22 -12.37
C GLU A 96 13.45 -6.48 -10.89
N TYR A 97 13.14 -7.70 -10.45
CA TYR A 97 13.34 -8.13 -9.06
C TYR A 97 14.69 -8.84 -8.87
N ASP A 98 15.54 -8.27 -8.03
CA ASP A 98 16.66 -8.94 -7.40
C ASP A 98 16.18 -9.81 -6.23
N HIS A 99 16.91 -10.89 -5.93
CA HIS A 99 16.68 -11.71 -4.73
C HIS A 99 15.22 -12.12 -4.51
N VAL A 100 14.56 -12.64 -5.56
CA VAL A 100 13.17 -13.11 -5.50
C VAL A 100 13.02 -14.11 -4.35
N SER A 101 12.17 -13.74 -3.39
CA SER A 101 11.79 -14.61 -2.28
C SER A 101 10.87 -15.71 -2.81
N LYS A 102 11.07 -16.95 -2.34
CA LYS A 102 10.09 -18.01 -2.62
C LYS A 102 8.77 -17.57 -2.01
N ARG A 103 7.68 -17.60 -2.80
CA ARG A 103 6.33 -17.47 -2.23
C ARG A 103 6.17 -18.58 -1.19
N ASP A 104 5.92 -18.21 0.05
CA ASP A 104 5.37 -19.17 1.01
C ASP A 104 3.99 -19.60 0.48
N ALA A 105 3.83 -20.90 0.26
CA ALA A 105 2.54 -21.47 -0.04
C ALA A 105 1.66 -21.28 1.21
N SER A 106 0.80 -20.27 1.18
CA SER A 106 -0.32 -20.13 2.12
C SER A 106 -1.59 -20.64 1.47
#